data_AF-A0A7S4MDI8-F1
#
_entry.id   AF-A0A7S4MDI8-F1
#
_cell.length_a   1.000
_cell.length_b   1.000
_cell.length_c   1.000
_cell.angle_alpha   90.00
_cell.angle_beta   90.00
_cell.angle_gamma   90.00
#
_symmetry.space_group_name_H-M   'P 1'
#
loop_
_entity.id
_entity.type
_entity.pdbx_description
1 polymer ?
#
loop_
_entity_poly.entity_id
_entity_poly.type
_entity_poly.pdbx_seq_one_letter_code
_entity_poly.pdbx_strand_id
1 'polypeptide(L)'
;PPAAAAAAATAASTRPVTYKPGSLTVSKHGLLLSSGLDVRILARTGERVPLSDGTLSDDAFHPEPDFGAAFPVPEGSSENIGGWAYVSNSEIKPDRDTGEGRGEGGVGSIEFDSSGDVLKYEMILMGTTANCGGGSTPWGTWITCEEAAGGQIYEVDPFGKWRDVAARASDP
;
A
#
# COMPACT_ATOMS: atom_id res chain seq x y z
N PRO A 1 -55.30 -37.94 4.54
CA PRO A 1 -54.29 -36.91 4.92
C PRO A 1 -52.89 -37.29 4.44
N PRO A 2 -52.18 -36.44 3.66
CA PRO A 2 -50.79 -36.73 3.33
C PRO A 2 -49.90 -36.40 4.53
N ALA A 3 -48.97 -37.29 4.85
CA ALA A 3 -47.97 -37.09 5.88
C ALA A 3 -46.94 -36.05 5.42
N ALA A 4 -46.67 -35.05 6.27
CA ALA A 4 -45.62 -34.07 6.04
C ALA A 4 -44.25 -34.74 6.22
N ALA A 5 -43.41 -34.70 5.18
CA ALA A 5 -42.01 -35.06 5.29
C ALA A 5 -41.26 -33.94 6.04
N ALA A 6 -40.68 -34.25 7.20
CA ALA A 6 -39.81 -33.34 7.91
C ALA A 6 -38.48 -33.21 7.15
N ALA A 7 -38.17 -32.01 6.67
CA ALA A 7 -36.86 -31.69 6.11
C ALA A 7 -35.81 -31.74 7.23
N ALA A 8 -34.80 -32.60 7.07
CA ALA A 8 -33.66 -32.64 7.97
C ALA A 8 -32.83 -31.35 7.82
N ALA A 9 -32.65 -30.62 8.91
CA ALA A 9 -31.77 -29.46 8.96
C ALA A 9 -30.31 -29.92 8.79
N THR A 10 -29.65 -29.44 7.74
CA THR A 10 -28.20 -29.59 7.56
C THR A 10 -27.48 -28.78 8.64
N ALA A 11 -26.71 -29.47 9.49
CA ALA A 11 -25.87 -28.83 10.49
C ALA A 11 -24.85 -27.90 9.79
N ALA A 12 -24.77 -26.65 10.24
CA ALA A 12 -23.80 -25.69 9.74
C ALA A 12 -22.37 -26.20 9.99
N SER A 13 -21.54 -26.17 8.96
CA SER A 13 -20.09 -26.45 9.08
C SER A 13 -19.46 -25.38 9.97
N THR A 14 -19.13 -25.75 11.20
CA THR A 14 -18.35 -24.89 12.11
C THR A 14 -16.89 -24.98 11.71
N ARG A 15 -16.47 -24.14 10.75
CA ARG A 15 -15.04 -23.96 10.48
C ARG A 15 -14.35 -23.61 11.81
N PRO A 16 -13.28 -24.33 12.21
CA PRO A 16 -12.57 -24.01 13.43
C PRO A 16 -12.10 -22.55 13.38
N VAL A 17 -12.26 -21.82 14.48
CA VAL A 17 -11.72 -20.46 14.60
C VAL A 17 -10.19 -20.56 14.50
N THR A 18 -9.64 -20.08 13.41
CA THR A 18 -8.19 -20.09 13.15
C THR A 18 -7.49 -18.90 13.80
N TYR A 19 -8.15 -17.74 13.84
CA TYR A 19 -7.62 -16.49 14.39
C TYR A 19 -7.96 -16.30 15.87
N LYS A 20 -6.95 -16.05 16.71
CA LYS A 20 -7.11 -15.73 18.14
C LYS A 20 -6.35 -14.45 18.48
N PRO A 21 -7.01 -13.27 18.51
CA PRO A 21 -6.36 -12.00 18.81
C PRO A 21 -5.59 -12.05 20.13
N GLY A 22 -4.39 -11.46 20.16
CA GLY A 22 -3.56 -11.36 21.36
C GLY A 22 -2.84 -12.66 21.75
N SER A 23 -3.15 -13.79 21.11
CA SER A 23 -2.40 -15.04 21.28
C SER A 23 -1.13 -15.00 20.42
N LEU A 24 -0.14 -14.25 20.87
CA LEU A 24 1.12 -13.97 20.17
C LEU A 24 2.07 -15.18 20.16
N THR A 25 1.85 -16.12 19.24
CA THR A 25 2.54 -17.43 19.22
C THR A 25 3.33 -17.72 17.95
N VAL A 26 3.18 -16.90 16.90
CA VAL A 26 3.83 -17.10 15.61
C VAL A 26 4.91 -16.03 15.43
N SER A 27 6.17 -16.42 15.29
CA SER A 27 7.25 -15.50 14.91
C SER A 27 7.62 -15.70 13.45
N LYS A 28 7.52 -14.63 12.64
CA LYS A 28 7.86 -14.67 11.21
C LYS A 28 8.36 -13.30 10.77
N HIS A 29 9.46 -13.27 10.01
CA HIS A 29 10.07 -12.03 9.51
C HIS A 29 10.37 -10.97 10.59
N GLY A 30 10.70 -11.40 11.81
CA GLY A 30 10.96 -10.50 12.94
C GLY A 30 9.70 -9.94 13.62
N LEU A 31 8.50 -10.30 13.14
CA LEU A 31 7.23 -9.95 13.76
C LEU A 31 6.74 -11.08 14.67
N LEU A 32 6.04 -10.69 15.74
CA LEU A 32 5.30 -11.59 16.61
C LEU A 32 3.80 -11.43 16.33
N LEU A 33 3.20 -12.48 15.81
CA LEU A 33 1.84 -12.49 15.28
C LEU A 33 0.89 -13.27 16.18
N SER A 34 -0.37 -12.84 16.17
CA SER A 34 -1.45 -13.61 16.79
C SER A 34 -1.67 -14.93 16.03
N SER A 35 -2.02 -15.99 16.76
CA SER A 35 -2.38 -17.29 16.19
C SER A 35 -3.41 -17.13 15.07
N GLY A 36 -3.14 -17.75 13.92
CA GLY A 36 -4.00 -17.70 12.73
C GLY A 36 -3.69 -16.57 11.75
N LEU A 37 -2.77 -15.67 12.08
CA LEU A 37 -2.24 -14.69 11.13
C LEU A 37 -1.01 -15.25 10.41
N ASP A 38 -0.80 -14.75 9.20
CA ASP A 38 0.44 -14.91 8.46
C ASP A 38 0.90 -13.55 7.93
N VAL A 39 2.16 -13.47 7.52
CA VAL A 39 2.75 -12.26 6.93
C VAL A 39 3.60 -12.62 5.71
N ARG A 40 3.62 -11.71 4.75
CA ARG A 40 4.46 -11.76 3.55
C ARG A 40 5.19 -10.44 3.42
N ILE A 41 6.49 -10.49 3.13
CA ILE A 41 7.25 -9.30 2.77
C ILE A 41 6.91 -8.96 1.32
N LEU A 42 6.39 -7.75 1.09
CA LEU A 42 6.03 -7.26 -0.23
C LEU A 42 7.22 -6.61 -0.94
N ALA A 43 7.95 -5.77 -0.21
CA ALA A 43 9.08 -5.00 -0.73
C ALA A 43 10.09 -4.71 0.39
N ARG A 44 11.30 -4.31 0.00
CA ARG A 44 12.35 -3.82 0.90
C ARG A 44 13.00 -2.60 0.29
N THR A 45 13.26 -1.58 1.11
CA THR A 45 13.93 -0.35 0.71
C THR A 45 15.18 -0.62 -0.15
N GLY A 46 15.26 0.06 -1.29
CA GLY A 46 16.38 -0.05 -2.23
C GLY A 46 16.38 -1.31 -3.09
N GLU A 47 15.51 -2.29 -2.83
CA GLU A 47 15.32 -3.46 -3.68
C GLU A 47 14.20 -3.21 -4.69
N ARG A 48 14.36 -3.73 -5.91
CA ARG A 48 13.24 -3.79 -6.86
C ARG A 48 12.20 -4.80 -6.37
N VAL A 49 10.92 -4.49 -6.59
CA VAL A 49 9.79 -5.29 -6.12
C VAL A 49 9.59 -6.49 -7.04
N PRO A 50 9.55 -7.74 -6.52
CA PRO A 50 9.20 -8.91 -7.32
C PRO A 50 7.74 -8.86 -7.78
N LEU A 51 7.54 -9.10 -9.08
CA LEU A 51 6.22 -9.10 -9.71
C LEU A 51 5.72 -10.54 -9.93
N SER A 52 4.42 -10.70 -10.10
CA SER A 52 3.74 -12.01 -10.23
C SER A 52 4.10 -12.75 -11.51
N ASP A 53 4.57 -12.05 -12.53
CA ASP A 53 5.05 -12.62 -13.79
C ASP A 53 6.51 -13.14 -13.72
N GLY A 54 7.15 -13.02 -12.56
CA GLY A 54 8.53 -13.43 -12.31
C GLY A 54 9.58 -12.36 -12.65
N THR A 55 9.17 -11.17 -13.07
CA THR A 55 10.05 -10.03 -13.30
C THR A 55 10.20 -9.17 -12.04
N LEU A 56 10.96 -8.07 -12.15
CA LEU A 56 11.16 -7.08 -11.11
C LEU A 56 10.64 -5.73 -11.61
N SER A 57 10.15 -4.87 -10.70
CA SER A 57 9.78 -3.49 -11.03
C SER A 57 10.96 -2.68 -11.57
N ASP A 58 10.67 -1.67 -12.37
CA ASP A 58 11.70 -0.76 -12.89
C ASP A 58 12.34 0.06 -11.75
N ASP A 59 11.47 0.67 -10.92
CA ASP A 59 11.82 1.44 -9.74
C ASP A 59 12.16 0.52 -8.55
N ALA A 60 13.09 0.95 -7.71
CA ALA A 60 13.33 0.34 -6.41
C ALA A 60 12.32 0.83 -5.38
N PHE A 61 11.96 -0.03 -4.42
CA PHE A 61 11.07 0.37 -3.33
C PHE A 61 11.69 1.52 -2.52
N HIS A 62 10.90 2.56 -2.31
CA HIS A 62 11.39 3.78 -1.68
C HIS A 62 11.90 3.53 -0.24
N PRO A 63 12.86 4.33 0.22
CA PRO A 63 13.27 4.33 1.62
C PRO A 63 12.22 5.01 2.50
N GLU A 64 12.39 4.80 3.80
CA GLU A 64 11.61 5.41 4.87
C GLU A 64 10.09 5.34 4.60
N PRO A 65 9.54 4.12 4.38
CA PRO A 65 8.12 3.96 4.15
C PRO A 65 7.34 4.39 5.39
N ASP A 66 6.41 5.32 5.19
CA ASP A 66 5.52 5.84 6.22
C ASP A 66 4.05 5.66 5.77
N PHE A 67 3.15 6.50 6.27
CA PHE A 67 1.71 6.37 6.15
C PHE A 67 1.25 6.08 4.72
N GLY A 68 0.20 5.28 4.62
CA GLY A 68 -0.28 4.76 3.35
C GLY A 68 -1.72 4.29 3.41
N ALA A 69 -2.28 3.97 2.25
CA ALA A 69 -3.66 3.53 2.12
C ALA A 69 -3.82 2.54 0.97
N ALA A 70 -4.86 1.73 1.04
CA ALA A 70 -5.27 0.82 -0.03
C ALA A 70 -6.45 1.40 -0.81
N PHE A 71 -6.38 1.33 -2.14
CA PHE A 71 -7.37 1.85 -3.06
C PHE A 71 -7.86 0.72 -3.98
N PRO A 72 -9.17 0.42 -4.01
CA PRO A 72 -9.70 -0.55 -4.96
C PRO A 72 -9.57 -0.02 -6.38
N VAL A 73 -9.36 -0.91 -7.35
CA VAL A 73 -9.50 -0.56 -8.77
C VAL A 73 -10.90 0.06 -8.98
N PRO A 74 -11.00 1.24 -9.64
CA PRO A 74 -12.28 1.93 -9.79
C PRO A 74 -13.34 1.07 -10.46
N GLU A 75 -14.59 1.19 -9.99
CA GLU A 75 -15.74 0.54 -10.60
C GLU A 75 -15.86 0.94 -12.08
N GLY A 76 -16.14 -0.04 -12.95
CA GLY A 76 -16.21 0.18 -14.40
C GLY A 76 -14.88 0.09 -15.15
N SER A 77 -13.76 -0.16 -14.45
CA SER A 77 -12.48 -0.51 -15.11
C SER A 77 -12.63 -1.80 -15.92
N SER A 78 -12.07 -1.84 -17.13
CA SER A 78 -12.05 -3.03 -17.99
C SER A 78 -10.93 -4.01 -17.66
N GLU A 79 -10.00 -3.61 -16.80
CA GLU A 79 -8.78 -4.33 -16.45
C GLU A 79 -8.65 -4.44 -14.93
N ASN A 80 -7.92 -5.45 -14.47
CA ASN A 80 -7.62 -5.72 -13.06
C ASN A 80 -8.86 -5.63 -12.12
N ILE A 81 -9.99 -6.19 -12.55
CA ILE A 81 -11.25 -6.11 -11.79
C ILE A 81 -11.08 -6.82 -10.44
N GLY A 82 -11.40 -6.10 -9.35
CA GLY A 82 -11.22 -6.59 -7.98
C GLY A 82 -9.79 -6.49 -7.46
N GLY A 83 -8.84 -6.01 -8.28
CA GLY A 83 -7.52 -5.60 -7.84
C GLY A 83 -7.55 -4.30 -7.05
N TRP A 84 -6.38 -3.88 -6.58
CA TRP A 84 -6.23 -2.72 -5.71
C TRP A 84 -4.78 -2.22 -5.72
N ALA A 85 -4.56 -0.98 -5.31
CA ALA A 85 -3.23 -0.41 -5.11
C ALA A 85 -2.98 -0.13 -3.62
N TYR A 86 -1.75 -0.33 -3.15
CA TYR A 86 -1.27 0.20 -1.88
C TYR A 86 -0.32 1.35 -2.16
N VAL A 87 -0.63 2.54 -1.66
CA VAL A 87 0.29 3.68 -1.69
C VAL A 87 0.97 3.83 -0.33
N SER A 88 2.23 4.26 -0.34
CA SER A 88 2.98 4.62 0.87
C SER A 88 3.86 5.82 0.60
N ASN A 89 3.96 6.68 1.61
CA ASN A 89 4.83 7.84 1.57
C ASN A 89 6.30 7.45 1.79
N SER A 90 7.22 8.19 1.19
CA SER A 90 8.65 8.15 1.51
C SER A 90 9.03 9.37 2.35
N GLU A 91 9.41 9.14 3.60
CA GLU A 91 9.64 10.18 4.59
C GLU A 91 11.08 10.71 4.60
N ILE A 92 11.87 10.55 3.52
CA ILE A 92 13.28 11.00 3.52
C ILE A 92 13.36 12.47 3.98
N LYS A 93 13.97 12.65 5.15
CA LYS A 93 14.19 13.96 5.75
C LYS A 93 15.53 14.51 5.27
N PRO A 94 15.60 15.79 4.91
CA PRO A 94 16.86 16.39 4.53
C PRO A 94 17.77 16.43 5.75
N ASP A 95 19.03 16.08 5.56
CA ASP A 95 20.05 16.26 6.57
C ASP A 95 20.11 17.74 6.99
N ARG A 96 20.23 17.98 8.30
CA ARG A 96 20.07 19.33 8.86
C ARG A 96 21.23 20.26 8.52
N ASP A 97 22.41 19.72 8.26
CA ASP A 97 23.63 20.48 8.05
C ASP A 97 23.95 20.63 6.56
N THR A 98 23.75 19.56 5.79
CA THR A 98 24.10 19.48 4.36
C THR A 98 22.92 19.72 3.43
N GLY A 99 21.69 19.50 3.90
CA GLY A 99 20.49 19.51 3.06
C GLY A 99 20.35 18.31 2.13
N GLU A 100 21.27 17.33 2.18
CA GLU A 100 21.18 16.08 1.41
C GLU A 100 19.88 15.34 1.75
N GLY A 101 19.25 14.67 0.77
CA GLY A 101 17.92 14.07 0.94
C GLY A 101 16.75 15.01 0.60
N ARG A 102 16.98 16.30 0.39
CA ARG A 102 15.93 17.22 -0.08
C ARG A 102 15.45 16.82 -1.48
N GLY A 103 14.14 16.66 -1.63
CA GLY A 103 13.52 16.25 -2.89
C GLY A 103 13.63 14.75 -3.21
N GLU A 104 14.15 13.95 -2.28
CA GLU A 104 14.27 12.49 -2.43
C GLU A 104 13.08 11.72 -1.81
N GLY A 105 12.14 12.42 -1.19
CA GLY A 105 10.85 11.86 -0.78
C GLY A 105 9.91 11.62 -1.96
N GLY A 106 8.68 11.23 -1.65
CA GLY A 106 7.67 10.92 -2.66
C GLY A 106 6.58 9.99 -2.17
N VAL A 107 5.92 9.35 -3.12
CA VAL A 107 4.90 8.33 -2.88
C VAL A 107 5.11 7.18 -3.85
N GLY A 108 5.28 5.98 -3.32
CA GLY A 108 5.28 4.74 -4.09
C GLY A 108 3.89 4.12 -4.14
N SER A 109 3.60 3.37 -5.21
CA SER A 109 2.38 2.57 -5.34
C SER A 109 2.72 1.13 -5.74
N ILE A 110 2.17 0.16 -5.03
CA ILE A 110 2.18 -1.26 -5.39
C ILE A 110 0.78 -1.63 -5.87
N GLU A 111 0.65 -2.09 -7.12
CA GLU A 111 -0.61 -2.61 -7.65
C GLU A 111 -0.70 -4.13 -7.47
N PHE A 112 -1.87 -4.59 -7.07
CA PHE A 112 -2.20 -5.99 -6.84
C PHE A 112 -3.38 -6.43 -7.69
N ASP A 113 -3.40 -7.70 -8.03
CA ASP A 113 -4.60 -8.35 -8.53
C ASP A 113 -5.60 -8.71 -7.41
N SER A 114 -6.74 -9.27 -7.82
CA SER A 114 -7.80 -9.73 -6.89
C SER A 114 -7.38 -10.88 -5.98
N SER A 115 -6.26 -11.57 -6.27
CA SER A 115 -5.68 -12.62 -5.43
C SER A 115 -4.63 -12.08 -4.45
N GLY A 116 -4.26 -10.80 -4.59
CA GLY A 116 -3.21 -10.16 -3.80
C GLY A 116 -1.80 -10.39 -4.36
N ASP A 117 -1.68 -10.83 -5.60
CA ASP A 117 -0.38 -10.97 -6.28
C ASP A 117 0.06 -9.60 -6.83
N VAL A 118 1.36 -9.30 -6.70
CA VAL A 118 1.91 -7.98 -7.06
C VAL A 118 2.05 -7.89 -8.57
N LEU A 119 1.31 -6.96 -9.19
CA LEU A 119 1.35 -6.73 -10.63
C LEU A 119 2.38 -5.67 -11.03
N LYS A 120 2.55 -4.65 -10.19
CA LYS A 120 3.36 -3.47 -10.51
C LYS A 120 3.85 -2.78 -9.25
N TYR A 121 5.00 -2.12 -9.37
CA TYR A 121 5.40 -1.06 -8.45
C TYR A 121 5.95 0.13 -9.24
N GLU A 122 5.65 1.34 -8.80
CA GLU A 122 6.19 2.58 -9.38
C GLU A 122 6.20 3.73 -8.35
N MET A 123 7.04 4.73 -8.57
CA MET A 123 6.88 6.04 -7.91
C MET A 123 5.80 6.85 -8.61
N ILE A 124 4.73 7.21 -7.88
CA ILE A 124 3.62 8.03 -8.38
C ILE A 124 3.77 9.53 -8.05
N LEU A 125 4.67 9.86 -7.11
CA LEU A 125 5.13 11.21 -6.80
C LEU A 125 6.63 11.19 -6.50
N MET A 126 7.35 12.17 -7.02
CA MET A 126 8.78 12.38 -6.75
C MET A 126 9.09 13.88 -6.63
N GLY A 127 10.25 14.21 -6.06
CA GLY A 127 10.72 15.60 -5.94
C GLY A 127 10.19 16.31 -4.70
N THR A 128 9.53 15.58 -3.80
CA THR A 128 9.03 16.08 -2.51
C THR A 128 9.96 15.66 -1.38
N THR A 129 9.71 16.14 -0.16
CA THR A 129 10.57 15.96 1.00
C THR A 129 9.76 15.57 2.22
N ALA A 130 10.24 14.60 3.01
CA ALA A 130 9.65 14.21 4.28
C ALA A 130 8.14 13.93 4.21
N ASN A 131 7.66 13.20 3.19
CA ASN A 131 6.25 12.81 3.10
C ASN A 131 5.93 11.87 4.28
N CYS A 132 5.11 12.32 5.24
CA CYS A 132 4.85 11.58 6.47
C CYS A 132 3.41 11.06 6.48
N GLY A 133 2.46 11.96 6.72
CA GLY A 133 1.03 11.65 6.80
C GLY A 133 0.28 11.82 5.48
N GLY A 134 -1.03 11.62 5.56
CA GLY A 134 -1.89 11.72 4.39
C GLY A 134 -3.32 11.25 4.63
N GLY A 135 -4.10 11.17 3.56
CA GLY A 135 -5.46 10.68 3.61
C GLY A 135 -6.03 10.33 2.24
N SER A 136 -6.82 9.26 2.20
CA SER A 136 -7.62 8.94 1.02
C SER A 136 -8.76 9.94 0.87
N THR A 137 -8.92 10.51 -0.32
CA THR A 137 -10.07 11.37 -0.62
C THR A 137 -11.31 10.53 -0.91
N PRO A 138 -12.52 11.07 -0.71
CA PRO A 138 -13.77 10.40 -1.09
C PRO A 138 -13.90 10.08 -2.59
N TRP A 139 -13.10 10.72 -3.44
CA TRP A 139 -13.10 10.50 -4.90
C TRP A 139 -11.95 9.61 -5.38
N GLY A 140 -11.24 8.93 -4.46
CA GLY A 140 -10.34 7.84 -4.80
C GLY A 140 -8.90 8.26 -5.09
N THR A 141 -8.46 9.42 -4.58
CA THR A 141 -7.08 9.90 -4.69
C THR A 141 -6.36 9.88 -3.34
N TRP A 142 -5.04 9.99 -3.36
CA TRP A 142 -4.22 10.07 -2.15
C TRP A 142 -3.73 11.49 -1.91
N ILE A 143 -3.93 12.02 -0.71
CA ILE A 143 -3.29 13.24 -0.23
C ILE A 143 -2.06 12.87 0.59
N THR A 144 -0.91 13.45 0.26
CA THR A 144 0.34 13.33 1.03
C THR A 144 0.82 14.70 1.50
N CYS A 145 1.46 14.76 2.67
CA CYS A 145 1.92 16.00 3.30
C CYS A 145 3.41 15.92 3.64
N GLU A 146 4.17 16.95 3.24
CA GLU A 146 5.57 17.11 3.65
C GLU A 146 5.67 17.57 5.12
N GLU A 147 6.34 16.81 5.97
CA GLU A 147 6.63 17.14 7.38
C GLU A 147 7.84 18.08 7.49
N ALA A 148 7.74 19.25 6.85
CA ALA A 148 8.78 20.26 6.85
C ALA A 148 8.21 21.67 7.01
N ALA A 149 9.04 22.60 7.50
CA ALA A 149 8.67 24.02 7.51
C ALA A 149 8.47 24.51 6.07
N GLY A 150 7.27 25.01 5.77
CA GLY A 150 6.89 25.37 4.40
C GLY A 150 6.53 24.17 3.50
N GLY A 151 6.32 23.00 4.08
CA GLY A 151 5.93 21.79 3.37
C GLY A 151 4.63 21.96 2.59
N GLN A 152 4.55 21.24 1.47
CA GLN A 152 3.43 21.25 0.55
C GLN A 152 2.54 20.03 0.75
N ILE A 153 1.34 20.13 0.17
CA ILE A 153 0.36 19.05 0.12
C ILE A 153 0.16 18.71 -1.34
N TYR A 154 0.21 17.41 -1.65
CA TYR A 154 0.02 16.90 -3.00
C TYR A 154 -1.13 15.92 -3.01
N GLU A 155 -1.91 15.96 -4.09
CA GLU A 155 -2.92 14.98 -4.41
C GLU A 155 -2.39 14.13 -5.57
N VAL A 156 -2.50 12.80 -5.49
CA VAL A 156 -2.00 11.89 -6.53
C VAL A 156 -2.96 10.75 -6.83
N ASP A 157 -2.92 10.26 -8.08
CA ASP A 157 -3.63 9.04 -8.48
C ASP A 157 -2.92 7.81 -7.90
N PRO A 158 -3.60 6.97 -7.10
CA PRO A 158 -3.03 5.74 -6.57
C PRO A 158 -2.55 4.76 -7.65
N PHE A 159 -3.07 4.86 -8.88
CA PHE A 159 -2.72 4.04 -10.04
C PHE A 159 -1.81 4.78 -11.04
N GLY A 160 -1.28 5.94 -10.69
CA GLY A 160 -0.27 6.65 -11.49
C GLY A 160 -0.75 7.18 -12.85
N LYS A 161 -2.07 7.33 -13.07
CA LYS A 161 -2.61 7.78 -14.37
C LYS A 161 -2.32 9.24 -14.68
N TRP A 162 -2.20 10.07 -13.65
CA TRP A 162 -1.70 11.43 -13.73
C TRP A 162 -0.61 11.54 -12.67
N ARG A 163 0.63 11.41 -13.13
CA ARG A 163 1.83 11.59 -12.29
C ARG A 163 2.08 13.08 -12.17
N ASP A 164 2.12 13.58 -10.94
CA ASP A 164 2.69 14.88 -10.66
C ASP A 164 4.18 14.73 -10.36
N VAL A 165 4.99 15.57 -11.02
CA VAL A 165 6.33 15.85 -10.53
C VAL A 165 6.20 17.17 -9.79
N ALA A 166 6.50 17.17 -8.49
CA ALA A 166 6.60 18.43 -7.77
C ALA A 166 7.64 19.28 -8.52
N ALA A 167 7.19 20.40 -9.11
CA ALA A 167 8.12 21.34 -9.71
C ALA A 167 9.13 21.69 -8.61
N ARG A 168 10.43 21.46 -8.85
CA ARG A 168 11.48 21.89 -7.93
C ARG A 168 11.20 23.35 -7.62
N ALA A 169 10.80 23.65 -6.38
CA ALA A 169 10.78 25.02 -5.92
C ALA A 169 12.21 25.52 -6.20
N SER A 170 12.33 26.48 -7.12
CA SER A 170 13.60 27.07 -7.50
C SER A 170 14.35 27.43 -6.21
N ASP A 171 15.55 26.87 -6.05
CA ASP A 171 16.49 27.29 -5.01
C ASP A 171 16.57 28.83 -4.97
N PRO A 172 16.55 29.46 -3.79
CA PRO A 172 16.94 30.86 -3.68
C PRO A 172 18.41 31.08 -4.09
#